data_AF-A0A6P1ZJF2-F1
#
_entry.id   AF-A0A6P1ZJF2-F1
#
_cell.length_a   1.000
_cell.length_b   1.000
_cell.length_c   1.000
_cell.angle_alpha   90.00
_cell.angle_beta   90.00
_cell.angle_gamma   90.00
#
_symmetry.space_group_name_H-M   'P 1'
#
loop_
_entity.id
_entity.type
_entity.pdbx_description
1 polymer ?
#
loop_
_entity_poly.entity_id
_entity_poly.type
_entity_poly.pdbx_seq_one_letter_code
_entity_poly.pdbx_strand_id
1 'polypeptide(L)'
;MRKLPIILGILCVLLVGGYFTAMYVANKMADTKLREALAKTQDKADVAYDSVSVNLWKQNLSIADLNVKLKNGAHFTVGRVVVHDYDIKHPKRPRYATVSVHGMSIPVDKENFHDEVDSVRELGFQTVVADAALTYRWDPDVQGLVLDPLDVQVKNLGSFQLATEVDHINVKALRALEIEDLAVKRLHVTYNDVVFLQTVMQNTRKNEEELVRYVSEGIDEEIVKARDEGRANAVKSLTELGRYVEQPGKLAVDVVLDDPVKVSDVLAMRKVTDIIKLFTISISQQ
;
A
#
# COMPACT_ATOMS: atom_id res chain seq x y z
N MET A 1 47.26 -38.30 -2.00
CA MET A 1 45.80 -38.14 -2.19
C MET A 1 44.95 -38.36 -0.94
N ARG A 2 45.37 -39.12 0.09
CA ARG A 2 44.56 -39.41 1.30
C ARG A 2 44.29 -38.24 2.27
N LYS A 3 45.04 -37.13 2.21
CA LYS A 3 44.84 -35.96 3.08
C LYS A 3 43.77 -34.99 2.57
N LEU A 4 43.46 -35.04 1.27
CA LEU A 4 42.46 -34.19 0.62
C LEU A 4 41.06 -34.33 1.25
N PRO A 5 40.50 -35.53 1.48
CA PRO A 5 39.17 -35.66 2.09
C PRO A 5 39.12 -35.15 3.53
N ILE A 6 40.21 -35.26 4.29
CA ILE A 6 40.29 -34.76 5.67
C ILE A 6 40.31 -33.22 5.69
N ILE A 7 41.11 -32.60 4.81
CA ILE A 7 41.16 -31.15 4.67
C ILE A 7 39.80 -30.61 4.20
N LEU A 8 39.16 -31.29 3.23
CA LEU A 8 37.83 -30.92 2.75
C LEU A 8 36.79 -31.02 3.88
N GLY A 9 36.85 -32.08 4.69
CA GLY A 9 35.97 -32.27 5.84
C GLY A 9 36.13 -31.15 6.88
N ILE A 10 37.36 -30.79 7.24
CA ILE A 10 37.63 -29.68 8.18
C ILE A 10 37.12 -28.35 7.61
N LEU A 11 37.38 -28.07 6.33
CA LEU A 11 36.91 -26.85 5.67
C LEU A 11 35.38 -26.79 5.65
N CYS A 12 34.70 -27.90 5.34
CA CYS A 12 33.24 -27.97 5.40
C CYS A 12 32.70 -27.68 6.80
N VAL A 13 33.29 -28.26 7.86
CA VAL A 13 32.88 -27.99 9.24
C VAL A 13 33.09 -26.52 9.62
N LEU A 14 34.20 -25.91 9.20
CA LEU A 14 34.48 -24.49 9.44
C LEU A 14 33.50 -23.58 8.69
N LEU A 15 33.18 -23.89 7.43
CA LEU A 15 32.21 -23.14 6.64
C LEU A 15 30.80 -23.23 7.24
N VAL A 16 30.37 -24.43 7.59
CA VAL A 16 29.06 -24.67 8.22
C VAL A 16 29.00 -24.00 9.59
N GLY A 17 29.99 -24.24 10.45
CA GLY A 17 30.06 -23.65 11.80
C GLY A 17 30.17 -22.11 11.78
N GLY A 18 30.99 -21.58 10.88
CA GLY A 18 31.12 -20.14 10.64
C GLY A 18 29.81 -19.51 10.15
N TYR A 19 29.10 -20.17 9.24
CA TYR A 19 27.79 -19.74 8.77
C TYR A 19 26.76 -19.66 9.90
N PHE A 20 26.62 -20.73 10.71
CA PHE A 20 25.68 -20.74 11.83
C PHE A 20 26.02 -19.68 12.89
N THR A 21 27.31 -19.46 13.15
CA THR A 21 27.78 -18.42 14.09
C THR A 21 27.46 -17.03 13.56
N ALA A 22 27.74 -16.75 12.28
CA ALA A 22 27.41 -15.48 11.64
C ALA A 22 25.90 -15.20 11.67
N MET A 23 25.08 -16.21 11.37
CA MET A 23 23.62 -16.12 11.41
C MET A 23 23.10 -15.82 12.84
N TYR A 24 23.64 -16.49 13.86
CA TYR A 24 23.28 -16.23 15.25
C TYR A 24 23.60 -14.79 15.68
N VAL A 25 24.81 -14.30 15.34
CA VAL A 25 25.22 -12.92 15.63
C VAL A 25 24.34 -11.91 14.89
N ALA A 26 24.03 -12.17 13.62
CA ALA A 26 23.16 -11.31 12.83
C ALA A 26 21.74 -11.22 13.42
N ASN A 27 21.14 -12.34 13.82
CA ASN A 27 19.83 -12.36 14.46
C ASN A 27 19.81 -11.58 15.78
N LYS A 28 20.82 -11.77 16.63
CA LYS A 28 20.93 -11.07 17.92
C LYS A 28 21.12 -9.57 17.74
N MET A 29 21.93 -9.17 16.76
CA MET A 29 22.15 -7.76 16.43
C MET A 29 20.87 -7.12 15.88
N ALA A 30 20.16 -7.82 15.00
CA ALA A 30 18.88 -7.37 14.46
C ALA A 30 17.82 -7.22 15.55
N ASP A 31 17.68 -8.20 16.45
CA ASP A 31 16.78 -8.14 17.61
C ASP A 31 17.11 -6.93 18.49
N THR A 32 18.39 -6.74 18.85
CA THR A 32 18.82 -5.60 19.68
C THR A 32 18.48 -4.27 19.01
N LYS A 33 18.77 -4.12 17.71
CA LYS A 33 18.47 -2.89 16.97
C LYS A 33 16.98 -2.64 16.77
N LEU A 34 16.20 -3.70 16.59
CA LEU A 34 14.75 -3.59 16.56
C LEU A 34 14.20 -3.11 17.91
N ARG A 35 14.64 -3.69 19.03
CA ARG A 35 14.25 -3.24 20.38
C ARG A 35 14.63 -1.78 20.63
N GLU A 36 15.85 -1.37 20.26
CA GLU A 36 16.28 0.02 20.35
C GLU A 36 15.40 0.97 19.52
N ALA A 37 14.96 0.53 18.33
CA ALA A 37 14.08 1.31 17.47
C ALA A 37 12.66 1.40 18.05
N LEU A 38 12.09 0.28 18.50
CA LEU A 38 10.76 0.21 19.10
C LEU A 38 10.69 0.96 20.44
N ALA A 39 11.76 0.97 21.23
CA ALA A 39 11.85 1.76 22.46
C ALA A 39 11.66 3.26 22.20
N LYS A 40 12.09 3.77 21.04
CA LYS A 40 11.90 5.17 20.64
C LYS A 40 10.48 5.50 20.22
N THR A 41 9.63 4.50 20.02
CA THR A 41 8.22 4.66 19.63
C THR A 41 7.24 4.28 20.74
N GLN A 42 7.73 3.89 21.92
CA GLN A 42 6.90 3.49 23.09
C GLN A 42 5.98 4.59 23.61
N ASP A 43 6.29 5.85 23.31
CA ASP A 43 5.44 7.00 23.58
C ASP A 43 4.15 6.96 22.74
N LYS A 44 4.17 6.33 21.57
CA LYS A 44 3.05 6.27 20.61
C LYS A 44 2.40 4.90 20.50
N ALA A 45 3.18 3.84 20.59
CA ALA A 45 2.74 2.47 20.41
C ALA A 45 3.54 1.51 21.29
N ASP A 46 2.85 0.59 21.95
CA ASP A 46 3.45 -0.61 22.51
C ASP A 46 3.52 -1.68 21.42
N VAL A 47 4.71 -2.22 21.18
CA VAL A 47 4.96 -3.17 20.10
C VAL A 47 5.70 -4.36 20.67
N ALA A 48 5.03 -5.50 20.68
CA ALA A 48 5.63 -6.80 20.98
C ALA A 48 5.82 -7.60 19.70
N TYR A 49 6.80 -8.50 19.69
CA TYR A 49 7.05 -9.43 18.61
C TYR A 49 7.66 -10.72 19.18
N ASP A 50 7.48 -11.84 18.50
CA ASP A 50 8.00 -13.14 18.95
C ASP A 50 9.49 -13.29 18.58
N SER A 51 9.81 -13.17 17.30
CA SER A 51 11.15 -13.47 16.80
C SER A 51 11.58 -12.59 15.62
N VAL A 52 12.90 -12.43 15.52
CA VAL A 52 13.59 -11.74 14.42
C VAL A 52 14.59 -12.70 13.80
N SER A 53 14.57 -12.83 12.48
CA SER A 53 15.51 -13.67 11.74
C SER A 53 16.10 -12.91 10.56
N VAL A 54 17.38 -13.14 10.30
CA VAL A 54 18.14 -12.57 9.19
C VAL A 54 18.61 -13.73 8.33
N ASN A 55 18.23 -13.73 7.06
CA ASN A 55 18.82 -14.62 6.07
C ASN A 55 19.95 -13.89 5.33
N LEU A 56 21.20 -14.25 5.64
CA LEU A 56 22.37 -13.62 5.02
C LEU A 56 22.48 -13.91 3.52
N TRP A 57 21.96 -15.05 3.06
CA TRP A 57 22.00 -15.43 1.65
C TRP A 57 20.99 -14.64 0.81
N LYS A 58 19.74 -14.57 1.30
CA LYS A 58 18.66 -13.82 0.66
C LYS A 58 18.65 -12.33 1.00
N GLN A 59 19.56 -11.91 1.90
CA GLN A 59 19.63 -10.54 2.43
C GLN A 59 18.28 -10.02 2.94
N ASN A 60 17.52 -10.88 3.62
CA ASN A 60 16.21 -10.52 4.15
C ASN A 60 16.20 -10.51 5.69
N LEU A 61 15.41 -9.61 6.24
CA LEU A 61 15.07 -9.51 7.65
C LEU A 61 13.60 -9.87 7.79
N SER A 62 13.27 -10.82 8.67
CA SER A 62 11.89 -11.22 8.95
C SER A 62 11.60 -11.04 10.44
N ILE A 63 10.50 -10.35 10.75
CA ILE A 63 9.95 -10.18 12.09
C ILE A 63 8.64 -10.95 12.13
N ALA A 64 8.47 -11.84 13.10
CA ALA A 64 7.28 -12.68 13.24
C ALA A 64 6.39 -12.24 14.40
N ASP A 65 5.09 -12.42 14.21
CA ASP A 65 4.04 -12.30 15.22
C ASP A 65 4.10 -10.98 16.00
N LEU A 66 3.99 -9.86 15.27
CA LEU A 66 3.93 -8.55 15.90
C LEU A 66 2.54 -8.33 16.50
N ASN A 67 2.50 -7.75 17.69
CA ASN A 67 1.31 -7.24 18.33
C ASN A 67 1.53 -5.76 18.61
N VAL A 68 0.70 -4.91 18.01
CA VAL A 68 0.80 -3.46 18.11
C VAL A 68 -0.41 -2.93 18.85
N LYS A 69 -0.17 -2.15 19.91
CA LYS A 69 -1.21 -1.43 20.66
C LYS A 69 -0.85 0.05 20.73
N LEU A 70 -1.67 0.88 20.10
CA LEU A 70 -1.52 2.32 20.10
C LEU A 70 -2.02 2.94 21.41
N LYS A 71 -1.55 4.14 21.76
CA LYS A 71 -1.99 4.84 22.99
C LYS A 71 -3.48 5.18 23.01
N ASN A 72 -4.10 5.34 21.84
CA ASN A 72 -5.54 5.57 21.72
C ASN A 72 -6.38 4.29 21.93
N GLY A 73 -5.76 3.14 22.21
CA GLY A 73 -6.43 1.87 22.44
C GLY A 73 -6.52 0.97 21.21
N ALA A 74 -6.40 1.54 20.00
CA ALA A 74 -6.39 0.79 18.75
C ALA A 74 -5.26 -0.25 18.75
N HIS A 75 -5.52 -1.41 18.16
CA HIS A 75 -4.60 -2.53 18.18
C HIS A 75 -4.78 -3.45 16.98
N PHE A 76 -3.68 -4.07 16.58
CA PHE A 76 -3.65 -5.01 15.47
C PHE A 76 -2.49 -5.98 15.63
N THR A 77 -2.59 -7.12 14.97
CA THR A 77 -1.49 -8.09 14.88
C THR A 77 -0.97 -8.18 13.45
N VAL A 78 0.27 -8.62 13.30
CA VAL A 78 0.90 -8.89 12.00
C VAL A 78 1.63 -10.21 12.11
N GLY A 79 1.23 -11.19 11.30
CA GLY A 79 1.89 -12.50 11.31
C GLY A 79 3.37 -12.43 10.90
N ARG A 80 3.69 -11.61 9.89
CA ARG A 80 5.10 -11.43 9.47
C ARG A 80 5.35 -10.11 8.77
N VAL A 81 6.48 -9.47 9.09
CA VAL A 81 7.07 -8.38 8.30
C VAL A 81 8.38 -8.87 7.70
N VAL A 82 8.55 -8.71 6.39
CA VAL A 82 9.78 -9.07 5.66
C VAL A 82 10.34 -7.82 5.00
N VAL A 83 11.61 -7.53 5.26
CA VAL A 83 12.37 -6.49 4.57
C VAL A 83 13.47 -7.15 3.75
N HIS A 84 13.52 -6.88 2.45
CA HIS A 84 14.55 -7.40 1.55
C HIS A 84 14.94 -6.34 0.52
N ASP A 85 15.94 -6.67 -0.31
CA ASP A 85 16.47 -5.79 -1.35
C ASP A 85 16.70 -4.38 -0.83
N TYR A 86 17.41 -4.24 0.30
CA TYR A 86 17.65 -2.95 0.93
C TYR A 86 19.07 -2.42 0.65
N ASP A 87 19.20 -1.10 0.63
CA ASP A 87 20.48 -0.43 0.37
C ASP A 87 21.46 -0.52 1.55
N ILE A 88 22.32 -1.53 1.51
CA ILE A 88 23.38 -1.75 2.52
C ILE A 88 24.47 -0.66 2.44
N LYS A 89 24.66 0.00 1.29
CA LYS A 89 25.71 1.02 1.12
C LYS A 89 25.38 2.31 1.85
N HIS A 90 24.10 2.58 2.11
CA HIS A 90 23.63 3.79 2.78
C HIS A 90 22.78 3.48 4.03
N PRO A 91 23.36 2.89 5.10
CA PRO A 91 22.60 2.34 6.23
C PRO A 91 21.81 3.39 7.04
N LYS A 92 22.18 4.67 6.97
CA LYS A 92 21.46 5.76 7.66
C LYS A 92 20.22 6.24 6.88
N ARG A 93 20.25 6.11 5.55
CA ARG A 93 19.21 6.57 4.62
C ARG A 93 19.21 5.63 3.41
N PRO A 94 18.62 4.44 3.53
CA PRO A 94 18.59 3.47 2.44
C PRO A 94 17.92 4.10 1.22
N ARG A 95 18.54 4.00 0.06
CA ARG A 95 17.95 4.53 -1.18
C ARG A 95 16.86 3.62 -1.73
N TYR A 96 16.83 2.36 -1.36
CA TYR A 96 15.79 1.44 -1.79
C TYR A 96 15.58 0.37 -0.72
N ALA A 97 14.35 -0.14 -0.65
CA ALA A 97 13.98 -1.33 0.09
C ALA A 97 12.63 -1.87 -0.40
N THR A 98 12.43 -3.17 -0.25
CA THR A 98 11.12 -3.81 -0.34
C THR A 98 10.68 -4.26 1.05
N VAL A 99 9.46 -3.93 1.42
CA VAL A 99 8.83 -4.26 2.71
C VAL A 99 7.52 -4.98 2.42
N SER A 100 7.36 -6.18 2.96
CA SER A 100 6.13 -6.96 2.87
C SER A 100 5.58 -7.25 4.26
N VAL A 101 4.29 -7.09 4.43
CA VAL A 101 3.50 -7.30 5.63
C VAL A 101 2.49 -8.40 5.31
N HIS A 102 2.53 -9.48 6.06
CA HIS A 102 1.67 -10.64 5.86
C HIS A 102 0.82 -10.92 7.10
N GLY A 103 -0.46 -11.19 6.88
CA GLY A 103 -1.43 -11.51 7.91
C GLY A 103 -1.61 -10.36 8.90
N MET A 104 -1.69 -9.12 8.42
CA MET A 104 -2.14 -8.01 9.26
C MET A 104 -3.60 -8.27 9.62
N SER A 105 -3.95 -8.20 10.91
CA SER A 105 -5.27 -8.53 11.42
C SER A 105 -5.73 -7.47 12.40
N ILE A 106 -6.81 -6.77 12.05
CA ILE A 106 -7.40 -5.67 12.81
C ILE A 106 -8.80 -6.09 13.28
N PRO A 107 -9.00 -6.32 14.59
CA PRO A 107 -10.31 -6.63 15.13
C PRO A 107 -11.32 -5.50 14.91
N VAL A 108 -12.57 -5.83 14.57
CA VAL A 108 -13.66 -4.85 14.39
C VAL A 108 -14.32 -4.58 15.74
N ASP A 109 -13.72 -3.64 16.47
CA ASP A 109 -14.17 -3.14 17.77
C ASP A 109 -14.14 -1.60 17.83
N LYS A 110 -14.59 -1.06 18.96
CA LYS A 110 -14.74 0.38 19.17
C LYS A 110 -13.38 1.08 19.28
N GLU A 111 -12.36 0.37 19.75
CA GLU A 111 -11.00 0.87 19.87
C GLU A 111 -10.37 1.10 18.49
N ASN A 112 -10.66 0.24 17.51
CA ASN A 112 -10.12 0.35 16.15
C ASN A 112 -10.99 1.17 15.18
N PHE A 113 -12.31 1.09 15.29
CA PHE A 113 -13.25 1.68 14.33
C PHE A 113 -14.15 2.78 14.91
N HIS A 114 -14.04 3.08 16.21
CA HIS A 114 -14.82 4.12 16.88
C HIS A 114 -16.33 3.98 16.62
N ASP A 115 -16.95 5.01 16.04
CA ASP A 115 -18.39 5.05 15.78
C ASP A 115 -18.77 4.26 14.51
N GLU A 116 -17.80 3.84 13.69
CA GLU A 116 -18.00 3.08 12.46
C GLU A 116 -18.02 1.56 12.68
N VAL A 117 -17.85 1.10 13.93
CA VAL A 117 -17.77 -0.33 14.27
C VAL A 117 -19.00 -1.10 13.80
N ASP A 118 -20.19 -0.51 13.93
CA ASP A 118 -21.43 -1.17 13.55
C ASP A 118 -21.58 -1.20 12.02
N SER A 119 -21.23 -0.12 11.32
CA SER A 119 -21.20 -0.10 9.85
C SER A 119 -20.24 -1.14 9.28
N VAL A 120 -19.04 -1.30 9.85
CA VAL A 120 -18.09 -2.33 9.41
C VAL A 120 -18.58 -3.75 9.71
N ARG A 121 -19.32 -3.95 10.81
CA ARG A 121 -19.96 -5.23 11.13
C ARG A 121 -21.14 -5.54 10.22
N GLU A 122 -21.92 -4.54 9.82
CA GLU A 122 -23.01 -4.67 8.84
C GLU A 122 -22.48 -5.12 7.48
N LEU A 123 -21.25 -4.74 7.12
CA LEU A 123 -20.54 -5.27 5.96
C LEU A 123 -20.08 -6.74 6.12
N GLY A 124 -20.32 -7.36 7.29
CA GLY A 124 -20.01 -8.77 7.58
C GLY A 124 -18.63 -9.01 8.18
N PHE A 125 -17.89 -7.97 8.58
CA PHE A 125 -16.55 -8.12 9.11
C PHE A 125 -16.52 -8.19 10.63
N GLN A 126 -15.85 -9.21 11.16
CA GLN A 126 -15.44 -9.29 12.58
C GLN A 126 -13.97 -8.93 12.75
N THR A 127 -13.18 -9.10 11.70
CA THR A 127 -11.75 -8.82 11.66
C THR A 127 -11.38 -8.49 10.22
N VAL A 128 -10.63 -7.41 10.04
CA VAL A 128 -10.07 -7.03 8.74
C VAL A 128 -8.69 -7.67 8.63
N VAL A 129 -8.52 -8.56 7.65
CA VAL A 129 -7.24 -9.23 7.39
C VAL A 129 -6.66 -8.69 6.10
N ALA A 130 -5.42 -8.22 6.12
CA ALA A 130 -4.75 -7.67 4.96
C ALA A 130 -3.29 -8.12 4.83
N ASP A 131 -2.85 -8.26 3.59
CA ASP A 131 -1.45 -8.33 3.21
C ASP A 131 -1.08 -7.02 2.50
N ALA A 132 0.14 -6.55 2.71
CA ALA A 132 0.64 -5.37 2.02
C ALA A 132 2.10 -5.56 1.57
N ALA A 133 2.48 -5.01 0.44
CA ALA A 133 3.86 -4.97 -0.02
C ALA A 133 4.17 -3.58 -0.57
N LEU A 134 5.36 -3.07 -0.29
CA LEU A 134 5.83 -1.77 -0.74
C LEU A 134 7.27 -1.89 -1.21
N THR A 135 7.54 -1.50 -2.45
CA THR A 135 8.91 -1.27 -2.92
C THR A 135 9.10 0.21 -3.18
N TYR A 136 10.16 0.79 -2.61
CA TYR A 136 10.54 2.17 -2.89
C TYR A 136 11.97 2.29 -3.42
N ARG A 137 12.20 3.34 -4.21
CA ARG A 137 13.53 3.81 -4.63
C ARG A 137 13.60 5.33 -4.53
N TRP A 138 14.67 5.84 -3.94
CA TRP A 138 14.96 7.25 -3.72
C TRP A 138 16.24 7.62 -4.47
N ASP A 139 16.13 8.60 -5.35
CA ASP A 139 17.25 9.21 -6.03
C ASP A 139 17.53 10.59 -5.42
N PRO A 140 18.64 10.77 -4.66
CA PRO A 140 18.97 12.06 -4.08
C PRO A 140 19.38 13.12 -5.11
N ASP A 141 19.79 12.74 -6.32
CA ASP A 141 20.34 13.67 -7.31
C ASP A 141 19.21 14.46 -7.98
N VAL A 142 18.07 13.80 -8.23
CA VAL A 142 16.84 14.43 -8.76
C VAL A 142 15.78 14.66 -7.68
N GLN A 143 16.08 14.30 -6.42
CA GLN A 143 15.12 14.31 -5.30
C GLN A 143 13.84 13.52 -5.64
N GLY A 144 14.02 12.39 -6.33
CA GLY A 144 12.94 11.57 -6.88
C GLY A 144 12.61 10.38 -5.99
N LEU A 145 11.32 10.10 -5.79
CA LEU A 145 10.81 8.90 -5.13
C LEU A 145 9.97 8.09 -6.11
N VAL A 146 10.35 6.83 -6.30
CA VAL A 146 9.57 5.84 -7.02
C VAL A 146 8.98 4.86 -6.00
N LEU A 147 7.67 4.66 -6.04
CA LEU A 147 6.95 3.58 -5.36
C LEU A 147 6.41 2.63 -6.43
N ASP A 148 6.83 1.37 -6.45
CA ASP A 148 6.49 0.45 -7.54
C ASP A 148 6.62 -1.05 -7.15
N PRO A 149 5.52 -1.73 -6.82
CA PRO A 149 4.22 -1.20 -6.40
C PRO A 149 4.12 -1.08 -4.86
N LEU A 150 3.18 -0.25 -4.41
CA LEU A 150 2.45 -0.46 -3.15
C LEU A 150 1.25 -1.35 -3.48
N ASP A 151 1.23 -2.58 -2.99
CA ASP A 151 0.15 -3.54 -3.13
C ASP A 151 -0.50 -3.78 -1.77
N VAL A 152 -1.83 -3.71 -1.70
CA VAL A 152 -2.60 -3.97 -0.49
C VAL A 152 -3.75 -4.89 -0.86
N GLN A 153 -3.82 -6.05 -0.22
CA GLN A 153 -4.85 -7.05 -0.45
C GLN A 153 -5.62 -7.26 0.85
N VAL A 154 -6.90 -6.90 0.86
CA VAL A 154 -7.77 -7.05 2.02
C VAL A 154 -8.69 -8.24 1.78
N LYS A 155 -8.54 -9.27 2.61
CA LYS A 155 -9.27 -10.53 2.48
C LYS A 155 -10.78 -10.27 2.46
N ASN A 156 -11.44 -10.79 1.42
CA ASN A 156 -12.88 -10.67 1.17
C ASN A 156 -13.40 -9.25 0.90
N LEU A 157 -12.54 -8.23 0.82
CA LEU A 157 -12.94 -6.85 0.57
C LEU A 157 -12.48 -6.38 -0.82
N GLY A 158 -11.21 -6.60 -1.15
CA GLY A 158 -10.64 -6.14 -2.41
C GLY A 158 -9.12 -6.07 -2.42
N SER A 159 -8.59 -5.47 -3.48
CA SER A 159 -7.17 -5.13 -3.57
C SER A 159 -6.97 -3.71 -4.11
N PHE A 160 -5.86 -3.10 -3.72
CA PHE A 160 -5.43 -1.78 -4.13
C PHE A 160 -3.96 -1.82 -4.48
N GLN A 161 -3.61 -1.31 -5.65
CA GLN A 161 -2.24 -1.17 -6.12
C GLN A 161 -1.99 0.28 -6.49
N LEU A 162 -0.84 0.79 -6.06
CA LEU A 162 -0.35 2.13 -6.38
C LEU A 162 1.10 2.02 -6.87
N ALA A 163 1.34 2.47 -8.09
CA ALA A 163 2.66 2.81 -8.57
C ALA A 163 2.73 4.32 -8.80
N THR A 164 3.75 4.97 -8.26
CA THR A 164 3.94 6.40 -8.44
C THR A 164 5.40 6.79 -8.54
N GLU A 165 5.68 7.85 -9.28
CA GLU A 165 6.97 8.48 -9.36
C GLU A 165 6.78 9.98 -9.14
N VAL A 166 7.51 10.51 -8.18
CA VAL A 166 7.40 11.90 -7.74
C VAL A 166 8.79 12.51 -7.70
N ASP A 167 8.95 13.67 -8.33
CA ASP A 167 10.20 14.42 -8.39
C ASP A 167 10.18 15.66 -7.49
N HIS A 168 11.37 16.19 -7.21
CA HIS A 168 11.58 17.40 -6.42
C HIS A 168 11.02 17.30 -4.99
N ILE A 169 11.08 16.12 -4.37
CA ILE A 169 10.66 15.93 -2.99
C ILE A 169 11.65 16.62 -2.05
N ASN A 170 11.20 17.70 -1.44
CA ASN A 170 11.88 18.34 -0.33
C ASN A 170 11.13 18.07 0.97
N VAL A 171 11.64 17.15 1.80
CA VAL A 171 11.01 16.76 3.07
C VAL A 171 10.81 17.94 4.03
N LYS A 172 11.68 18.95 4.00
CA LYS A 172 11.50 20.16 4.84
C LYS A 172 10.35 21.02 4.30
N ALA A 173 10.30 21.22 2.99
CA ALA A 173 9.25 21.97 2.33
C ALA A 173 7.88 21.28 2.50
N LEU A 174 7.81 19.95 2.32
CA LEU A 174 6.60 19.14 2.59
C LEU A 174 6.05 19.35 4.01
N ARG A 175 6.92 19.46 5.03
CA ARG A 175 6.50 19.73 6.41
C ARG A 175 5.96 21.14 6.61
N ALA A 176 6.42 22.09 5.82
CA ALA A 176 5.91 23.45 5.77
C ALA A 176 4.71 23.60 4.80
N LEU A 177 4.28 22.50 4.15
CA LEU A 177 3.28 22.49 3.08
C LEU A 177 3.67 23.33 1.85
N GLU A 178 4.97 23.56 1.65
CA GLU A 178 5.55 24.22 0.49
C GLU A 178 5.77 23.15 -0.61
N ILE A 179 4.81 23.03 -1.53
CA ILE A 179 4.73 21.94 -2.53
C ILE A 179 4.70 22.44 -3.98
N GLU A 180 5.20 23.64 -4.20
CA GLU A 180 5.16 24.34 -5.49
C GLU A 180 5.93 23.61 -6.61
N ASP A 181 7.07 23.00 -6.26
CA ASP A 181 7.91 22.28 -7.22
C ASP A 181 7.66 20.77 -7.25
N LEU A 182 6.83 20.26 -6.33
CA LEU A 182 6.52 18.83 -6.24
C LEU A 182 5.78 18.40 -7.50
N ALA A 183 6.34 17.44 -8.23
CA ALA A 183 5.78 16.96 -9.49
C ALA A 183 5.51 15.47 -9.44
N VAL A 184 4.31 15.05 -9.82
CA VAL A 184 3.96 13.65 -10.04
C VAL A 184 4.28 13.32 -11.49
N LYS A 185 5.30 12.51 -11.74
CA LYS A 185 5.71 12.06 -13.07
C LYS A 185 4.87 10.90 -13.56
N ARG A 186 4.54 9.99 -12.66
CA ARG A 186 3.77 8.78 -12.93
C ARG A 186 2.81 8.54 -11.77
N LEU A 187 1.58 8.21 -12.11
CA LEU A 187 0.60 7.67 -11.17
C LEU A 187 -0.16 6.57 -11.89
N HIS A 188 -0.17 5.39 -11.30
CA HIS A 188 -0.99 4.28 -11.73
C HIS A 188 -1.64 3.68 -10.49
N VAL A 189 -2.97 3.71 -10.44
CA VAL A 189 -3.77 3.13 -9.37
C VAL A 189 -4.65 2.06 -9.96
N THR A 190 -4.57 0.85 -9.41
CA THR A 190 -5.52 -0.22 -9.71
C THR A 190 -6.28 -0.57 -8.45
N TYR A 191 -7.59 -0.63 -8.52
CA TYR A 191 -8.47 -0.99 -7.43
C TYR A 191 -9.44 -2.08 -7.89
N ASN A 192 -9.51 -3.17 -7.13
CA ASN A 192 -10.46 -4.25 -7.37
C ASN A 192 -11.38 -4.38 -6.15
N ASP A 193 -12.64 -3.98 -6.31
CA ASP A 193 -13.69 -4.19 -5.32
C ASP A 193 -14.27 -5.59 -5.43
N VAL A 194 -14.36 -6.28 -4.29
CA VAL A 194 -15.05 -7.58 -4.20
C VAL A 194 -16.40 -7.43 -3.52
N VAL A 195 -16.50 -6.62 -2.46
CA VAL A 195 -17.71 -6.49 -1.64
C VAL A 195 -17.98 -5.06 -1.16
N PHE A 196 -16.96 -4.21 -1.02
CA PHE A 196 -17.11 -2.95 -0.28
C PHE A 196 -18.00 -1.96 -1.02
N LEU A 197 -17.60 -1.53 -2.22
CA LEU A 197 -18.41 -0.61 -3.01
C LEU A 197 -19.75 -1.24 -3.36
N GLN A 198 -19.77 -2.56 -3.62
CA GLN A 198 -21.01 -3.26 -3.90
C GLN A 198 -22.01 -3.08 -2.74
N THR A 199 -21.56 -3.31 -1.51
CA THR A 199 -22.42 -3.22 -0.32
C THR A 199 -22.84 -1.78 -0.04
N VAL A 200 -21.92 -0.82 -0.18
CA VAL A 200 -22.23 0.61 -0.05
C VAL A 200 -23.32 0.99 -1.05
N MET A 201 -23.16 0.64 -2.33
CA MET A 201 -24.13 0.98 -3.38
C MET A 201 -25.48 0.28 -3.16
N GLN A 202 -25.48 -0.97 -2.71
CA GLN A 202 -26.72 -1.68 -2.34
C GLN A 202 -27.43 -1.03 -1.15
N ASN A 203 -26.69 -0.51 -0.17
CA ASN A 203 -27.26 0.19 0.97
C ASN A 203 -27.82 1.56 0.56
N THR A 204 -27.07 2.34 -0.21
CA THR A 204 -27.52 3.62 -0.78
C THR A 204 -28.79 3.42 -1.60
N ARG A 205 -28.89 2.35 -2.40
CA ARG A 205 -30.12 2.04 -3.15
C ARG A 205 -31.34 1.80 -2.27
N LYS A 206 -31.18 1.18 -1.12
CA LYS A 206 -32.28 0.90 -0.20
C LYS A 206 -32.75 2.14 0.54
N ASN A 207 -31.82 3.04 0.86
CA ASN A 207 -32.08 4.17 1.75
C ASN A 207 -32.21 5.52 1.03
N GLU A 208 -31.64 5.64 -0.17
CA GLU A 208 -31.43 6.90 -0.90
C GLU A 208 -31.65 6.72 -2.42
N GLU A 209 -32.79 6.14 -2.81
CA GLU A 209 -33.11 5.86 -4.23
C GLU A 209 -33.00 7.11 -5.13
N GLU A 210 -33.38 8.29 -4.61
CA GLU A 210 -33.28 9.56 -5.35
C GLU A 210 -31.82 9.94 -5.66
N LEU A 211 -30.89 9.66 -4.74
CA LEU A 211 -29.46 9.92 -4.97
C LEU A 211 -28.93 9.01 -6.09
N VAL A 212 -29.32 7.74 -6.07
CA VAL A 212 -28.90 6.77 -7.09
C VAL A 212 -29.39 7.21 -8.47
N ARG A 213 -30.66 7.62 -8.58
CA ARG A 213 -31.22 8.15 -9.83
C ARG A 213 -30.47 9.39 -10.30
N TYR A 214 -30.21 10.34 -9.39
CA TYR A 214 -29.46 11.56 -9.70
C TYR A 214 -28.05 11.25 -10.23
N VAL A 215 -27.35 10.30 -9.61
CA VAL A 215 -26.02 9.86 -10.06
C VAL A 215 -26.10 9.18 -11.43
N SER A 216 -27.07 8.30 -11.66
CA SER A 216 -27.28 7.65 -12.97
C SER A 216 -27.55 8.67 -14.08
N GLU A 217 -28.43 9.65 -13.85
CA GLU A 217 -28.72 10.72 -14.81
C GLU A 217 -27.47 11.55 -15.12
N GLY A 218 -26.69 11.91 -14.10
CA GLY A 218 -25.42 12.63 -14.28
C GLY A 218 -24.36 11.84 -15.08
N ILE A 219 -24.32 10.52 -14.91
CA ILE A 219 -23.45 9.65 -15.71
C ILE A 219 -23.88 9.65 -17.18
N ASP A 220 -25.19 9.53 -17.46
CA ASP A 220 -25.73 9.55 -18.82
C ASP A 220 -25.43 10.87 -19.54
N GLU A 221 -25.58 12.00 -18.85
CA GLU A 221 -25.22 13.32 -19.38
C GLU A 221 -23.72 13.41 -19.76
N GLU A 222 -22.82 12.94 -18.89
CA GLU A 222 -21.39 12.93 -19.18
C GLU A 222 -20.99 11.92 -20.27
N ILE A 223 -21.74 10.81 -20.46
CA ILE A 223 -21.56 9.90 -21.59
C ILE A 223 -21.85 10.62 -22.92
N VAL A 224 -22.96 11.38 -22.99
CA VAL A 224 -23.32 12.14 -24.20
C VAL A 224 -22.23 13.18 -24.51
N LYS A 225 -21.84 13.96 -23.52
CA LYS A 225 -20.78 14.97 -23.67
C LYS A 225 -19.43 14.37 -24.07
N ALA A 226 -19.03 13.26 -23.46
CA ALA A 226 -17.80 12.54 -23.83
C ALA A 226 -17.84 12.04 -25.29
N ARG A 227 -19.02 11.63 -25.78
CA ARG A 227 -19.21 11.22 -27.18
C ARG A 227 -19.07 12.41 -28.13
N ASP A 228 -19.69 13.55 -27.81
CA ASP A 228 -19.63 14.77 -28.61
C ASP A 228 -18.19 15.34 -28.69
N GLU A 229 -17.40 15.16 -27.62
CA GLU A 229 -15.98 15.53 -27.55
C GLU A 229 -15.03 14.48 -28.16
N GLY A 230 -15.54 13.35 -28.67
CA GLY A 230 -14.72 12.28 -29.27
C GLY A 230 -13.87 11.47 -28.28
N ARG A 231 -14.21 11.46 -26.98
CA ARG A 231 -13.47 10.78 -25.91
C ARG A 231 -13.90 9.32 -25.74
N ALA A 232 -13.51 8.45 -26.67
CA ALA A 232 -13.93 7.04 -26.70
C ALA A 232 -13.69 6.26 -25.38
N ASN A 233 -12.52 6.45 -24.74
CA ASN A 233 -12.22 5.78 -23.46
C ASN A 233 -13.16 6.24 -22.34
N ALA A 234 -13.43 7.54 -22.25
CA ALA A 234 -14.35 8.07 -21.24
C ALA A 234 -15.77 7.54 -21.44
N VAL A 235 -16.25 7.46 -22.69
CA VAL A 235 -17.54 6.85 -23.02
C VAL A 235 -17.61 5.42 -22.52
N LYS A 236 -16.58 4.60 -22.79
CA LYS A 236 -16.51 3.21 -22.33
C LYS A 236 -16.57 3.11 -20.81
N SER A 237 -15.70 3.85 -20.11
CA SER A 237 -15.61 3.78 -18.63
C SER A 237 -16.86 4.30 -17.93
N LEU A 238 -17.45 5.39 -18.41
CA LEU A 238 -18.70 5.92 -17.87
C LEU A 238 -19.88 4.96 -18.12
N THR A 239 -19.90 4.28 -19.27
CA THR A 239 -20.91 3.25 -19.54
C THR A 239 -20.80 2.08 -18.55
N GLU A 240 -19.58 1.63 -18.26
CA GLU A 240 -19.33 0.57 -17.26
C GLU A 240 -19.69 1.04 -15.84
N LEU A 241 -19.39 2.29 -15.50
CA LEU A 241 -19.80 2.89 -14.23
C LEU A 241 -21.32 2.99 -14.10
N GLY A 242 -22.02 3.43 -15.16
CA GLY A 242 -23.48 3.46 -15.20
C GLY A 242 -24.08 2.08 -14.95
N ARG A 243 -23.58 1.05 -15.65
CA ARG A 243 -24.00 -0.34 -15.42
C ARG A 243 -23.75 -0.80 -13.98
N TYR A 244 -22.62 -0.42 -13.40
CA TYR A 244 -22.31 -0.73 -12.00
C TYR A 244 -23.28 -0.07 -11.02
N VAL A 245 -23.63 1.21 -11.21
CA VAL A 245 -24.63 1.92 -10.39
C VAL A 245 -26.00 1.25 -10.53
N GLU A 246 -26.35 0.78 -11.73
CA GLU A 246 -27.59 0.06 -12.01
C GLU A 246 -27.62 -1.37 -11.47
N GLN A 247 -26.50 -2.08 -11.46
CA GLN A 247 -26.38 -3.47 -11.05
C GLN A 247 -25.03 -3.69 -10.36
N PRO A 248 -24.91 -3.37 -9.05
CA PRO A 248 -23.65 -3.46 -8.32
C PRO A 248 -23.12 -4.90 -8.28
N GLY A 249 -21.92 -5.08 -8.81
CA GLY A 249 -21.18 -6.35 -8.82
C GLY A 249 -19.72 -6.13 -8.44
N LYS A 250 -18.81 -6.97 -8.95
CA LYS A 250 -17.37 -6.74 -8.80
C LYS A 250 -16.93 -5.61 -9.72
N LEU A 251 -16.05 -4.75 -9.23
CA LEU A 251 -15.58 -3.57 -9.96
C LEU A 251 -14.06 -3.56 -9.99
N ALA A 252 -13.48 -3.41 -11.17
CA ALA A 252 -12.09 -3.05 -11.32
C ALA A 252 -11.98 -1.63 -11.88
N VAL A 253 -11.17 -0.80 -11.24
CA VAL A 253 -10.88 0.57 -11.62
C VAL A 253 -9.38 0.70 -11.82
N ASP A 254 -8.99 1.23 -12.98
CA ASP A 254 -7.62 1.52 -13.33
C ASP A 254 -7.50 3.01 -13.66
N VAL A 255 -6.59 3.71 -12.98
CA VAL A 255 -6.40 5.15 -13.12
C VAL A 255 -4.93 5.39 -13.45
N VAL A 256 -4.68 5.99 -14.61
CA VAL A 256 -3.34 6.32 -15.09
C VAL A 256 -3.25 7.82 -15.32
N LEU A 257 -2.22 8.47 -14.78
CA LEU A 257 -1.92 9.85 -15.10
C LEU A 257 -1.38 9.94 -16.52
N ASP A 258 -2.01 10.78 -17.35
CA ASP A 258 -1.69 10.90 -18.77
C ASP A 258 -0.36 11.61 -19.00
N ASP A 259 -0.13 12.71 -18.27
CA ASP A 259 1.07 13.54 -18.37
C ASP A 259 1.58 13.93 -16.98
N PRO A 260 2.91 14.10 -16.80
CA PRO A 260 3.47 14.65 -15.57
C PRO A 260 2.82 15.97 -15.15
N VAL A 261 2.45 16.10 -13.88
CA VAL A 261 1.74 17.28 -13.36
C VAL A 261 2.38 17.79 -12.07
N LYS A 262 2.44 19.12 -11.90
CA LYS A 262 2.82 19.71 -10.60
C LYS A 262 1.65 19.66 -9.63
N VAL A 263 1.94 19.38 -8.37
CA VAL A 263 0.91 19.37 -7.33
C VAL A 263 0.28 20.75 -7.15
N SER A 264 1.05 21.83 -7.32
CA SER A 264 0.53 23.20 -7.34
C SER A 264 -0.55 23.43 -8.40
N ASP A 265 -0.35 22.85 -9.59
CA ASP A 265 -1.27 23.05 -10.72
C ASP A 265 -2.59 22.32 -10.44
N VAL A 266 -2.52 21.11 -9.88
CA VAL A 266 -3.70 20.36 -9.42
C VAL A 266 -4.45 21.13 -8.34
N LEU A 267 -3.74 21.72 -7.37
CA LEU A 267 -4.36 22.52 -6.30
C LEU A 267 -4.99 23.83 -6.78
N ALA A 268 -4.48 24.38 -7.88
CA ALA A 268 -5.06 25.57 -8.52
C ALA A 268 -6.35 25.24 -9.30
N MET A 269 -6.60 23.97 -9.63
CA MET A 269 -7.83 23.55 -10.30
C MET A 269 -9.03 23.68 -9.37
N ARG A 270 -10.05 24.41 -9.82
CA ARG A 270 -11.27 24.63 -9.04
C ARG A 270 -12.38 23.63 -9.35
N LYS A 271 -12.27 22.90 -10.45
CA LYS A 271 -13.31 21.98 -10.93
C LYS A 271 -12.77 20.55 -10.90
N VAL A 272 -13.53 19.64 -10.30
CA VAL A 272 -13.22 18.20 -10.29
C VAL A 272 -13.08 17.65 -11.71
N THR A 273 -13.87 18.17 -12.66
CA THR A 273 -13.78 17.78 -14.07
C THR A 273 -12.44 18.12 -14.71
N ASP A 274 -11.72 19.14 -14.23
CA ASP A 274 -10.39 19.46 -14.74
C ASP A 274 -9.32 18.52 -14.15
N ILE A 275 -9.52 18.06 -12.90
CA ILE A 275 -8.66 17.03 -12.28
C ILE A 275 -8.85 15.68 -12.97
N ILE A 276 -10.09 15.29 -13.24
CA ILE A 276 -10.40 14.00 -13.91
C ILE A 276 -9.76 13.93 -15.30
N LYS A 277 -9.65 15.06 -16.02
CA LYS A 277 -9.01 15.12 -17.34
C LYS A 277 -7.50 14.84 -17.33
N LEU A 278 -6.86 14.86 -16.16
CA LEU A 278 -5.45 14.47 -16.04
C LEU A 278 -5.25 12.96 -16.13
N PHE A 279 -6.33 12.18 -16.02
CA PHE A 279 -6.27 10.74 -15.90
C PHE A 279 -7.05 10.02 -16.99
N THR A 280 -6.44 8.98 -17.54
CA THR A 280 -7.17 7.90 -18.17
C THR A 280 -7.73 7.00 -17.08
N ILE A 281 -9.06 6.99 -16.93
CA ILE A 281 -9.78 6.11 -16.02
C ILE A 281 -10.43 5.00 -16.84
N SER A 282 -10.09 3.75 -16.56
CA SER A 282 -10.72 2.55 -17.09
C SER A 282 -11.51 1.85 -16.01
N ILE A 283 -12.79 1.62 -16.26
CA ILE A 283 -13.67 0.89 -15.34
C ILE A 283 -14.14 -0.37 -16.06
N SER A 284 -14.12 -1.50 -15.37
CA SER A 284 -14.68 -2.75 -15.88
C SER A 284 -15.40 -3.50 -14.78
N GLN A 285 -16.61 -3.95 -15.07
CA GLN A 285 -17.33 -4.89 -14.22
C GLN A 285 -16.82 -6.31 -14.47
N GLN A 286 -16.56 -7.07 -13.40
CA GLN A 286 -16.07 -8.46 -13.48
C GLN A 286 -17.18 -9.49 -13.25
#